data_AF-A0A450XZQ6-F1
#
_entry.id   AF-A0A450XZQ6-F1
#
_cell.length_a   1.000
_cell.length_b   1.000
_cell.length_c   1.000
_cell.angle_alpha   90.00
_cell.angle_beta   90.00
_cell.angle_gamma   90.00
#
_symmetry.space_group_name_H-M   'P 1'
#
loop_
_entity.id
_entity.type
_entity.pdbx_description
1 polymer ?
#
loop_
_entity_poly.entity_id
_entity_poly.type
_entity_poly.pdbx_seq_one_letter_code
_entity_poly.pdbx_strand_id
1 'polypeptide(L)'
;RLDIERIREVLWEKDKKRVSEEQVFDVLVKLSRGDLVEYMELGRWFRKVDDPILLEFLKVWGRIDVEGRNGTKVREDLRQKYLRMKRQFAELTGYLAEVYMAQILLNSQRKTLPGRYFHRKGDMEIPWFSYLKLRERFGIGPDREVDVHGAAGLEHWVAESKWHRDRLVGIPPIEKLLEKVALVTKECDPDLVRPWFFSHSGFTPDAERFMTDKGVLWSTREDLDALLDHTGLRRLPDNI
;
A
#
# COMPACT_ATOMS: atom_id res chain seq x y z
N ARG A 1 5.06 16.95 -25.37
CA ARG A 1 4.73 17.80 -26.53
C ARG A 1 3.56 17.17 -27.27
N LEU A 2 2.54 17.95 -27.62
CA LEU A 2 1.47 17.55 -28.52
C LEU A 2 1.98 17.62 -29.97
N ASP A 3 1.62 16.61 -30.74
CA ASP A 3 1.99 16.44 -32.13
C ASP A 3 0.77 16.73 -33.00
N ILE A 4 0.85 17.79 -33.80
CA ILE A 4 -0.27 18.28 -34.62
C ILE A 4 -0.60 17.26 -35.72
N GLU A 5 0.39 16.65 -36.35
CA GLU A 5 0.17 15.63 -37.40
C GLU A 5 -0.57 14.42 -36.82
N ARG A 6 -0.12 13.95 -35.66
CA ARG A 6 -0.82 12.85 -34.97
C ARG A 6 -2.27 13.20 -34.62
N ILE A 7 -2.58 14.44 -34.25
CA ILE A 7 -3.96 14.88 -33.97
C ILE A 7 -4.79 14.84 -35.27
N ARG A 8 -4.22 15.29 -36.39
CA ARG A 8 -4.89 15.27 -37.70
C ARG A 8 -5.19 13.84 -38.17
N GLU A 9 -4.25 12.93 -37.99
CA GLU A 9 -4.43 11.50 -38.27
C GLU A 9 -5.60 10.93 -37.46
N VAL A 10 -5.63 11.16 -36.15
CA VAL A 10 -6.70 10.66 -35.28
C VAL A 10 -8.07 11.24 -35.64
N LEU A 11 -8.15 12.53 -35.99
CA LEU A 11 -9.40 13.18 -36.43
C LEU A 11 -9.89 12.61 -37.77
N TRP A 12 -8.97 12.25 -38.67
CA TRP A 12 -9.33 11.56 -39.91
C TRP A 12 -9.80 10.12 -39.64
N GLU A 13 -9.11 9.38 -38.79
CA GLU A 13 -9.46 8.00 -38.47
C GLU A 13 -10.85 7.91 -37.83
N LYS A 14 -11.10 8.72 -36.79
CA LYS A 14 -12.33 8.68 -35.99
C LYS A 14 -13.50 9.40 -36.63
N ASP A 15 -13.27 10.63 -37.10
CA ASP A 15 -14.36 11.54 -37.48
C ASP A 15 -14.43 11.76 -39.00
N LYS A 16 -13.53 11.14 -39.77
CA LYS A 16 -13.36 11.34 -41.22
C LYS A 16 -13.23 12.82 -41.60
N LYS A 17 -12.69 13.62 -40.68
CA LYS A 17 -12.57 15.07 -40.83
C LYS A 17 -11.15 15.44 -41.25
N ARG A 18 -11.00 16.01 -42.45
CA ARG A 18 -9.73 16.61 -42.87
C ARG A 18 -9.64 18.02 -42.31
N VAL A 19 -8.59 18.26 -41.54
CA VAL A 19 -8.28 19.58 -40.97
C VAL A 19 -6.85 19.97 -41.35
N SER A 20 -6.67 21.26 -41.59
CA SER A 20 -5.34 21.84 -41.83
C SER A 20 -4.56 21.97 -40.51
N GLU A 21 -3.24 22.08 -40.62
CA GLU A 21 -2.37 22.32 -39.47
C GLU A 21 -2.75 23.63 -38.74
N GLU A 22 -3.03 24.70 -39.48
CA GLU A 22 -3.45 26.00 -38.94
C GLU A 22 -4.75 25.91 -38.14
N GLN A 23 -5.72 25.12 -38.61
CA GLN A 23 -6.99 24.92 -37.88
C GLN A 23 -6.77 24.19 -36.55
N VAL A 24 -5.91 23.17 -36.52
CA VAL A 24 -5.58 22.46 -35.29
C VAL A 24 -4.81 23.39 -34.34
N PHE A 25 -3.87 24.17 -34.87
CA PHE A 25 -3.11 25.15 -34.11
C PHE A 25 -4.02 26.21 -33.46
N ASP A 26 -4.96 26.81 -34.21
CA ASP A 26 -5.91 27.81 -33.68
C ASP A 26 -6.79 27.24 -32.56
N VAL A 27 -7.26 25.99 -32.72
CA VAL A 27 -8.02 25.30 -31.66
C VAL A 27 -7.15 25.07 -30.42
N LEU A 28 -5.89 24.65 -30.58
CA LEU A 28 -4.98 24.46 -29.45
C LEU A 28 -4.67 25.77 -28.72
N VAL A 29 -4.56 26.90 -29.44
CA VAL A 29 -4.46 28.24 -28.82
C VAL A 29 -5.72 28.59 -28.03
N LYS A 30 -6.91 28.26 -28.54
CA LYS A 30 -8.17 28.49 -27.80
C LYS A 30 -8.25 27.61 -26.55
N LEU A 31 -7.83 26.36 -26.64
CA LEU A 31 -7.76 25.45 -25.50
C LEU A 31 -6.73 25.90 -24.46
N SER A 32 -5.62 26.52 -24.88
CA SER A 32 -4.63 27.06 -23.95
C SER A 32 -5.12 28.27 -23.18
N ARG A 33 -5.99 29.11 -23.79
CA ARG A 33 -6.65 30.21 -23.09
C ARG A 33 -7.64 29.74 -22.01
N GLY A 34 -8.11 28.50 -22.10
CA GLY A 34 -8.99 27.87 -21.11
C GLY A 34 -8.26 26.91 -20.16
N ASP A 35 -6.93 26.99 -20.08
CA ASP A 35 -6.07 26.15 -19.23
C ASP A 35 -6.17 24.63 -19.50
N LEU A 36 -6.64 24.23 -20.68
CA LEU A 36 -6.80 22.80 -21.05
C LEU A 36 -5.54 22.20 -21.68
N VAL A 37 -4.66 23.05 -22.22
CA VAL A 37 -3.33 22.71 -22.73
C VAL A 37 -2.36 23.84 -22.43
N GLU A 38 -1.09 23.53 -22.18
CA GLU A 38 -0.08 24.55 -21.94
C GLU A 38 0.54 24.99 -23.27
N TYR A 39 0.52 26.28 -23.56
CA TYR A 39 1.17 26.84 -24.75
C TYR A 39 2.56 27.37 -24.40
N MET A 40 3.57 26.85 -25.09
CA MET A 40 4.96 27.29 -24.95
C MET A 40 5.27 28.29 -26.06
N GLU A 41 5.20 29.58 -25.73
CA GLU A 41 5.44 30.68 -26.69
C GLU A 41 6.82 30.57 -27.34
N LEU A 42 7.83 30.24 -26.52
CA LEU A 42 9.18 29.90 -26.97
C LEU A 42 9.15 28.53 -27.68
N GLY A 43 9.11 28.57 -29.01
CA GLY A 43 9.12 27.40 -29.88
C GLY A 43 7.75 26.97 -30.44
N ARG A 44 6.68 27.72 -30.16
CA ARG A 44 5.33 27.53 -30.72
C ARG A 44 4.83 26.09 -30.63
N TRP A 45 4.84 25.50 -29.44
CA TRP A 45 4.37 24.12 -29.25
C TRP A 45 3.49 23.98 -28.00
N PHE A 46 2.71 22.91 -27.93
CA PHE A 46 1.77 22.68 -26.83
C PHE A 46 2.15 21.47 -25.98
N ARG A 47 1.88 21.54 -24.69
CA ARG A 47 1.98 20.42 -23.74
C ARG A 47 0.58 20.09 -23.21
N LYS A 48 0.39 18.84 -22.79
CA LYS A 48 -0.78 18.48 -21.99
C LYS A 48 -0.67 19.23 -20.66
N VAL A 49 -1.81 19.64 -20.11
CA VAL A 49 -1.86 20.14 -18.73
C VAL A 49 -1.37 19.03 -17.79
N ASP A 50 -0.58 19.38 -16.79
CA ASP A 50 -0.05 18.41 -15.83
C ASP A 50 -1.00 18.15 -14.63
N ASP A 51 -2.23 18.70 -14.64
CA ASP A 51 -3.28 18.42 -13.65
C ASP A 51 -4.00 17.07 -13.94
N PRO A 52 -3.82 16.04 -13.09
CA PRO A 52 -4.42 14.73 -13.32
C PRO A 52 -5.95 14.71 -13.16
N ILE A 53 -6.53 15.61 -12.35
CA ILE A 53 -7.98 15.71 -12.15
C ILE A 53 -8.62 16.31 -13.39
N LEU A 54 -8.07 17.42 -13.90
CA LEU A 54 -8.53 18.05 -15.12
C LEU A 54 -8.41 17.12 -16.33
N LEU A 55 -7.29 16.41 -16.46
CA LEU A 55 -7.10 15.41 -17.52
C LEU A 55 -8.13 14.28 -17.44
N GLU A 56 -8.46 13.79 -16.25
CA GLU A 56 -9.47 12.74 -16.10
C GLU A 56 -10.88 13.27 -16.37
N PHE A 57 -11.19 14.50 -15.94
CA PHE A 57 -12.43 15.20 -16.28
C PHE A 57 -12.60 15.31 -17.79
N LEU A 58 -11.59 15.80 -18.53
CA LEU A 58 -11.65 15.95 -19.98
C LEU A 58 -11.87 14.62 -20.70
N LYS A 59 -11.27 13.52 -20.21
CA LYS A 59 -11.53 12.17 -20.75
C LYS A 59 -12.98 11.73 -20.53
N VAL A 60 -13.54 12.00 -19.35
CA VAL A 60 -14.94 11.65 -19.04
C VAL A 60 -15.89 12.49 -19.89
N TRP A 61 -15.69 13.82 -19.91
CA TRP A 61 -16.45 14.76 -20.72
C TRP A 61 -16.41 14.35 -22.20
N GLY A 62 -15.23 14.12 -22.77
CA GLY A 62 -15.08 13.71 -24.17
C GLY A 62 -15.81 12.41 -24.50
N ARG A 63 -15.82 11.43 -23.59
CA ARG A 63 -16.58 10.18 -23.80
C ARG A 63 -18.09 10.40 -23.81
N ILE A 64 -18.60 11.31 -23.00
CA ILE A 64 -20.04 11.55 -22.86
C ILE A 64 -20.54 12.48 -23.96
N ASP A 65 -19.96 13.67 -24.04
CA ASP A 65 -20.47 14.78 -24.84
C ASP A 65 -19.95 14.76 -26.29
N VAL A 66 -18.76 14.21 -26.53
CA VAL A 66 -18.18 14.12 -27.89
C VAL A 66 -18.41 12.74 -28.51
N GLU A 67 -18.14 11.66 -27.79
CA GLU A 67 -18.32 10.29 -28.29
C GLU A 67 -19.76 9.75 -28.11
N GLY A 68 -20.65 10.51 -27.46
CA GLY A 68 -22.06 10.12 -27.26
C GLY A 68 -22.29 8.88 -26.40
N ARG A 69 -21.31 8.48 -25.56
CA ARG A 69 -21.43 7.29 -24.72
C ARG A 69 -22.42 7.54 -23.58
N ASN A 70 -23.05 6.46 -23.12
CA ASN A 70 -23.92 6.49 -21.95
C ASN A 70 -23.19 7.04 -20.71
N GLY A 71 -23.60 8.22 -20.24
CA GLY A 71 -22.95 8.92 -19.13
C GLY A 71 -22.93 8.15 -17.82
N THR A 72 -24.00 7.41 -17.51
CA THR A 72 -24.06 6.56 -16.31
C THR A 72 -22.97 5.49 -16.34
N LYS A 73 -22.81 4.81 -17.48
CA LYS A 73 -21.78 3.78 -17.65
C LYS A 73 -20.36 4.35 -17.54
N VAL A 74 -20.09 5.48 -18.19
CA VAL A 74 -18.76 6.13 -18.12
C VAL A 74 -18.39 6.53 -16.69
N ARG A 75 -19.36 7.06 -15.92
CA ARG A 75 -19.14 7.44 -14.52
C ARG A 75 -18.93 6.22 -13.61
N GLU A 76 -19.67 5.13 -13.84
CA GLU A 76 -19.49 3.89 -13.09
C GLU A 76 -18.13 3.25 -13.39
N ASP A 77 -17.69 3.21 -14.65
CA ASP A 77 -16.35 2.73 -15.02
C ASP A 77 -15.25 3.54 -14.31
N LEU A 78 -15.41 4.87 -14.23
CA LEU A 78 -14.50 5.74 -13.49
C LEU A 78 -14.48 5.40 -12.01
N ARG A 79 -15.66 5.25 -11.39
CA ARG A 79 -15.79 4.87 -9.98
C ARG A 79 -15.09 3.54 -9.71
N GLN A 80 -15.33 2.53 -10.55
CA GLN A 80 -14.69 1.21 -10.43
C GLN A 80 -13.17 1.29 -10.54
N LYS A 81 -12.64 2.11 -11.46
CA LYS A 81 -11.20 2.36 -11.57
C LYS A 81 -10.61 2.89 -10.26
N TYR A 82 -11.21 3.91 -9.66
CA TYR A 82 -10.71 4.49 -8.40
C TYR A 82 -10.89 3.56 -7.20
N LEU A 83 -11.96 2.78 -7.13
CA LEU A 83 -12.15 1.78 -6.09
C LEU A 83 -11.09 0.68 -6.17
N ARG A 84 -10.76 0.19 -7.38
CA ARG A 84 -9.68 -0.78 -7.60
C ARG A 84 -8.32 -0.21 -7.20
N MET A 85 -8.05 1.04 -7.60
CA MET A 85 -6.80 1.72 -7.23
C MET A 85 -6.69 1.89 -5.72
N LYS A 86 -7.76 2.32 -5.03
CA LYS A 86 -7.80 2.42 -3.57
C LYS A 86 -7.49 1.08 -2.89
N ARG A 87 -8.05 -0.01 -3.42
CA ARG A 87 -7.76 -1.37 -2.91
C ARG A 87 -6.29 -1.75 -3.11
N GLN A 88 -5.72 -1.50 -4.28
CA GLN A 88 -4.30 -1.75 -4.56
C GLN A 88 -3.39 -0.96 -3.61
N PHE A 89 -3.71 0.32 -3.35
CA PHE A 89 -2.97 1.12 -2.37
C PHE A 89 -3.03 0.53 -0.97
N ALA A 90 -4.21 0.09 -0.51
CA ALA A 90 -4.37 -0.56 0.79
C ALA A 90 -3.52 -1.85 0.90
N GLU A 91 -3.52 -2.67 -0.16
CA GLU A 91 -2.71 -3.90 -0.24
C GLU A 91 -1.21 -3.59 -0.20
N LEU A 92 -0.74 -2.55 -0.92
CA LEU A 92 0.66 -2.11 -0.91
C LEU A 92 1.08 -1.55 0.45
N THR A 93 0.23 -0.76 1.12
CA THR A 93 0.53 -0.26 2.47
C THR A 93 0.58 -1.37 3.51
N GLY A 94 -0.27 -2.39 3.37
CA GLY A 94 -0.19 -3.60 4.20
C GLY A 94 1.14 -4.31 3.99
N TYR A 95 1.50 -4.58 2.74
CA TYR A 95 2.78 -5.21 2.39
C TYR A 95 3.99 -4.42 2.90
N LEU A 96 3.93 -3.10 2.87
CA LEU A 96 4.99 -2.25 3.39
C LEU A 96 5.22 -2.52 4.89
N ALA A 97 4.15 -2.65 5.68
CA ALA A 97 4.24 -2.99 7.10
C ALA A 97 4.98 -4.31 7.34
N GLU A 98 4.62 -5.35 6.57
CA GLU A 98 5.25 -6.68 6.61
C GLU A 98 6.76 -6.58 6.34
N VAL A 99 7.15 -5.81 5.33
CA VAL A 99 8.55 -5.56 4.97
C VAL A 99 9.30 -4.86 6.10
N TYR A 100 8.72 -3.85 6.73
CA TYR A 100 9.37 -3.13 7.84
C TYR A 100 9.54 -4.01 9.07
N MET A 101 8.53 -4.82 9.44
CA MET A 101 8.65 -5.79 10.53
C MET A 101 9.77 -6.79 10.27
N ALA A 102 9.84 -7.33 9.04
CA ALA A 102 10.92 -8.21 8.60
C ALA A 102 12.31 -7.53 8.69
N GLN A 103 12.42 -6.28 8.25
CA GLN A 103 13.66 -5.52 8.32
C GLN A 103 14.11 -5.27 9.76
N ILE A 104 13.20 -4.98 10.69
CA ILE A 104 13.52 -4.82 12.11
C ILE A 104 14.13 -6.11 12.65
N LEU A 105 13.49 -7.26 12.41
CA LEU A 105 14.01 -8.56 12.87
C LEU A 105 15.39 -8.86 12.27
N LEU A 106 15.56 -8.65 10.95
CA LEU A 106 16.83 -8.90 10.26
C LEU A 106 17.98 -8.00 10.75
N ASN A 107 17.73 -6.70 10.95
CA ASN A 107 18.74 -5.73 11.38
C ASN A 107 19.02 -5.78 12.90
N SER A 108 18.18 -6.49 13.65
CA SER A 108 18.31 -6.64 15.11
C SER A 108 18.91 -7.98 15.54
N GLN A 109 19.27 -8.86 14.60
CA GLN A 109 19.83 -10.17 14.94
C GLN A 109 21.02 -10.07 15.89
N ARG A 110 20.98 -10.84 16.98
CA ARG A 110 21.97 -10.85 18.07
C ARG A 110 22.11 -9.51 18.80
N LYS A 111 21.09 -8.65 18.72
CA LYS A 111 20.98 -7.41 19.49
C LYS A 111 19.85 -7.52 20.51
N THR A 112 19.92 -6.65 21.50
CA THR A 112 18.89 -6.49 22.51
C THR A 112 18.02 -5.30 22.13
N LEU A 113 16.72 -5.53 21.93
CA LEU A 113 15.74 -4.48 21.66
C LEU A 113 14.97 -4.13 22.94
N PRO A 114 14.66 -2.83 23.17
CA PRO A 114 13.86 -2.45 24.34
C PRO A 114 12.47 -3.09 24.31
N GLY A 115 12.14 -3.87 25.34
CA GLY A 115 10.88 -4.63 25.38
C GLY A 115 9.62 -3.76 25.44
N ARG A 116 9.77 -2.48 25.82
CA ARG A 116 8.69 -1.49 25.81
C ARG A 116 8.03 -1.33 24.44
N TYR A 117 8.77 -1.50 23.34
CA TYR A 117 8.23 -1.42 21.97
C TYR A 117 7.45 -2.67 21.56
N PHE A 118 7.51 -3.72 22.39
CA PHE A 118 6.72 -4.95 22.27
C PHE A 118 5.68 -5.07 23.40
N HIS A 119 5.53 -4.00 24.21
CA HIS A 119 4.70 -3.93 25.41
C HIS A 119 4.96 -5.05 26.42
N ARG A 120 6.25 -5.42 26.56
CA ARG A 120 6.74 -6.41 27.53
C ARG A 120 7.70 -5.76 28.52
N LYS A 121 7.75 -6.29 29.75
CA LYS A 121 8.77 -5.93 30.74
C LYS A 121 10.13 -6.54 30.40
N GLY A 122 11.17 -5.73 30.51
CA GLY A 122 12.55 -6.14 30.25
C GLY A 122 12.88 -6.17 28.77
N ASP A 123 14.16 -6.05 28.44
CA ASP A 123 14.59 -6.04 27.06
C ASP A 123 14.58 -7.45 26.44
N MET A 124 14.54 -7.49 25.12
CA MET A 124 14.43 -8.73 24.35
C MET A 124 15.67 -8.95 23.49
N GLU A 125 16.34 -10.08 23.70
CA GLU A 125 17.36 -10.54 22.77
C GLU A 125 16.68 -11.08 21.50
N ILE A 126 17.10 -10.56 20.34
CA ILE A 126 16.63 -11.03 19.04
C ILE A 126 17.57 -12.12 18.55
N PRO A 127 17.06 -13.32 18.23
CA PRO A 127 17.91 -14.43 17.85
C PRO A 127 18.52 -14.19 16.46
N TRP A 128 19.48 -15.04 16.10
CA TRP A 128 19.94 -15.14 14.72
C TRP A 128 18.98 -16.04 13.93
N PHE A 129 18.36 -15.51 12.88
CA PHE A 129 17.39 -16.22 12.07
C PHE A 129 18.09 -17.07 11.01
N SER A 130 17.76 -18.37 10.97
CA SER A 130 18.14 -19.26 9.88
C SER A 130 17.43 -18.89 8.58
N TYR A 131 16.18 -18.44 8.68
CA TYR A 131 15.47 -17.79 7.60
C TYR A 131 14.44 -16.80 8.14
N LEU A 132 14.07 -15.85 7.28
CA LEU A 132 12.94 -14.96 7.49
C LEU A 132 12.19 -14.81 6.17
N LYS A 133 10.92 -15.20 6.16
CA LYS A 133 10.05 -15.24 4.98
C LYS A 133 8.85 -14.33 5.17
N LEU A 134 8.48 -13.64 4.10
CA LEU A 134 7.23 -12.90 4.01
C LEU A 134 6.17 -13.80 3.37
N ARG A 135 4.93 -13.69 3.87
CA ARG A 135 3.75 -14.37 3.30
C ARG A 135 3.94 -15.87 3.11
N GLU A 136 4.53 -16.51 4.12
CA GLU A 136 4.68 -17.97 4.10
C GLU A 136 3.35 -18.64 4.39
N ARG A 137 3.03 -19.69 3.62
CA ARG A 137 1.75 -20.38 3.72
C ARG A 137 1.90 -21.74 4.38
N PHE A 138 1.09 -21.97 5.41
CA PHE A 138 1.03 -23.22 6.16
C PHE A 138 -0.25 -23.99 5.81
N GLY A 139 -0.11 -25.05 5.02
CA GLY A 139 -1.22 -25.87 4.55
C GLY A 139 -2.13 -25.22 3.48
N ILE A 140 -3.29 -25.85 3.25
CA ILE A 140 -4.26 -25.50 2.21
C ILE A 140 -5.48 -24.80 2.86
N GLY A 141 -5.97 -23.73 2.24
CA GLY A 141 -7.18 -23.01 2.67
C GLY A 141 -6.98 -21.49 2.87
N PRO A 142 -8.06 -20.74 3.13
CA PRO A 142 -7.98 -19.32 3.48
C PRO A 142 -7.29 -19.11 4.85
N ASP A 143 -6.76 -17.90 5.07
CA ASP A 143 -6.14 -17.49 6.34
C ASP A 143 -4.92 -18.32 6.80
N ARG A 144 -4.29 -19.06 5.87
CA ARG A 144 -3.09 -19.88 6.10
C ARG A 144 -1.76 -19.16 5.88
N GLU A 145 -1.82 -17.94 5.35
CA GLU A 145 -0.64 -17.12 5.09
C GLU A 145 -0.23 -16.37 6.36
N VAL A 146 1.04 -16.42 6.73
CA VAL A 146 1.65 -15.64 7.81
C VAL A 146 2.40 -14.48 7.18
N ASP A 147 2.08 -13.24 7.58
CA ASP A 147 2.71 -12.02 7.06
C ASP A 147 4.24 -12.09 7.16
N VAL A 148 4.77 -12.41 8.35
CA VAL A 148 6.20 -12.62 8.58
C VAL A 148 6.44 -13.87 9.41
N HIS A 149 7.27 -14.77 8.90
CA HIS A 149 7.74 -15.95 9.63
C HIS A 149 9.27 -15.98 9.67
N GLY A 150 9.83 -15.93 10.89
CA GLY A 150 11.26 -16.09 11.12
C GLY A 150 11.55 -17.33 11.96
N ALA A 151 12.48 -18.17 11.53
CA ALA A 151 12.91 -19.33 12.32
C ALA A 151 14.36 -19.18 12.77
N ALA A 152 14.62 -19.48 14.04
CA ALA A 152 15.92 -19.44 14.69
C ALA A 152 16.11 -20.70 15.55
N GLY A 153 16.40 -21.82 14.88
CA GLY A 153 16.43 -23.14 15.55
C GLY A 153 15.04 -23.50 16.06
N LEU A 154 14.93 -23.74 17.37
CA LEU A 154 13.66 -24.10 18.04
C LEU A 154 12.85 -22.87 18.48
N GLU A 155 13.31 -21.65 18.18
CA GLU A 155 12.53 -20.42 18.37
C GLU A 155 11.99 -19.91 17.02
N HIS A 156 10.68 -19.68 16.94
CA HIS A 156 10.01 -19.15 15.77
C HIS A 156 9.30 -17.84 16.09
N TRP A 157 9.30 -16.90 15.15
CA TRP A 157 8.56 -15.64 15.21
C TRP A 157 7.46 -15.66 14.17
N VAL A 158 6.23 -15.43 14.60
CA VAL A 158 5.04 -15.39 13.74
C VAL A 158 4.42 -14.01 13.89
N ALA A 159 4.45 -13.21 12.83
CA ALA A 159 3.98 -11.84 12.88
C ALA A 159 2.79 -11.59 11.97
N GLU A 160 1.95 -10.63 12.38
CA GLU A 160 0.82 -10.10 11.63
C GLU A 160 0.81 -8.58 11.66
N SER A 161 0.32 -7.98 10.58
CA SER A 161 0.24 -6.54 10.42
C SER A 161 -1.17 -6.08 10.02
N LYS A 162 -1.59 -4.92 10.54
CA LYS A 162 -2.80 -4.23 10.08
C LYS A 162 -2.53 -2.75 9.88
N TRP A 163 -2.49 -2.34 8.62
CA TRP A 163 -2.36 -0.95 8.21
C TRP A 163 -3.73 -0.31 7.99
N HIS A 164 -4.40 0.02 9.10
CA HIS A 164 -5.59 0.86 9.07
C HIS A 164 -5.29 2.20 9.74
N ARG A 165 -5.87 3.29 9.24
CA ARG A 165 -5.68 4.65 9.78
C ARG A 165 -6.87 5.17 10.57
N ASP A 166 -8.03 4.55 10.37
CA ASP A 166 -9.34 5.01 10.83
C ASP A 166 -9.99 4.05 11.83
N ARG A 167 -9.32 2.95 12.19
CA ARG A 167 -9.86 1.95 13.11
C ARG A 167 -8.79 1.28 13.95
N LEU A 168 -9.12 1.09 15.23
CA LEU A 168 -8.35 0.26 16.15
C LEU A 168 -8.60 -1.23 15.87
N VAL A 169 -7.58 -2.05 16.10
CA VAL A 169 -7.67 -3.51 15.99
C VAL A 169 -8.30 -4.07 17.27
N GLY A 170 -9.36 -4.88 17.12
CA GLY A 170 -9.99 -5.63 18.21
C GLY A 170 -9.42 -7.04 18.37
N ILE A 171 -10.06 -7.86 19.19
CA ILE A 171 -9.65 -9.24 19.51
C ILE A 171 -9.65 -10.20 18.29
N PRO A 172 -10.64 -10.20 17.37
CA PRO A 172 -10.72 -11.26 16.36
C PRO A 172 -9.50 -11.40 15.44
N PRO A 173 -8.85 -10.30 14.96
CA PRO A 173 -7.58 -10.42 14.25
C PRO A 173 -6.45 -11.06 15.07
N ILE A 174 -6.41 -10.83 16.39
CA ILE A 174 -5.40 -11.41 17.28
C ILE A 174 -5.63 -12.91 17.47
N GLU A 175 -6.88 -13.34 17.58
CA GLU A 175 -7.22 -14.77 17.60
C GLU A 175 -6.75 -15.47 16.32
N LYS A 176 -6.91 -14.83 15.15
CA LYS A 176 -6.36 -15.35 13.88
C LYS A 176 -4.84 -15.46 13.89
N LEU A 177 -4.11 -14.53 14.52
CA LEU A 177 -2.67 -14.67 14.70
C LEU A 177 -2.34 -15.89 15.57
N LEU A 178 -3.09 -16.13 16.64
CA LEU A 178 -2.89 -17.30 17.51
C LEU A 178 -3.23 -18.62 16.81
N GLU A 179 -4.23 -18.64 15.93
CA GLU A 179 -4.50 -19.78 15.04
C GLU A 179 -3.30 -20.05 14.13
N LYS A 180 -2.68 -19.02 13.56
CA LYS A 180 -1.46 -19.15 12.75
C LYS A 180 -0.28 -19.67 13.56
N VAL A 181 -0.11 -19.19 14.80
CA VAL A 181 0.88 -19.74 15.73
C VAL A 181 0.67 -21.23 15.92
N ALA A 182 -0.57 -21.67 16.18
CA ALA A 182 -0.87 -23.10 16.36
C ALA A 182 -0.54 -23.93 15.10
N LEU A 183 -0.70 -23.37 13.90
CA LEU A 183 -0.31 -24.03 12.64
C LEU A 183 1.20 -24.17 12.52
N VAL A 184 1.96 -23.10 12.77
CA VAL A 184 3.43 -23.13 12.75
C VAL A 184 3.94 -24.10 13.81
N THR A 185 3.37 -24.11 15.01
CA THR A 185 3.72 -25.08 16.06
C THR A 185 3.52 -26.51 15.57
N LYS A 186 2.40 -26.79 14.90
CA LYS A 186 2.09 -28.14 14.39
C LYS A 186 3.00 -28.57 13.23
N GLU A 187 3.32 -27.66 12.31
CA GLU A 187 4.08 -28.00 11.09
C GLU A 187 5.60 -27.95 11.29
N CYS A 188 6.10 -27.11 12.19
CA CYS A 188 7.53 -26.90 12.40
C CYS A 188 8.07 -27.44 13.73
N ASP A 189 7.20 -27.78 14.70
CA ASP A 189 7.55 -28.29 16.03
C ASP A 189 8.64 -27.49 16.79
N PRO A 190 8.50 -26.15 16.94
CA PRO A 190 9.43 -25.34 17.72
C PRO A 190 9.15 -25.42 19.22
N ASP A 191 10.20 -25.29 20.05
CA ASP A 191 10.08 -25.16 21.51
C ASP A 191 9.42 -23.85 21.93
N LEU A 192 9.60 -22.79 21.14
CA LEU A 192 9.09 -21.45 21.44
C LEU A 192 8.55 -20.77 20.17
N VAL A 193 7.32 -20.25 20.25
CA VAL A 193 6.78 -19.33 19.23
C VAL A 193 6.52 -17.97 19.85
N ARG A 194 7.00 -16.91 19.18
CA ARG A 194 6.78 -15.51 19.54
C ARG A 194 5.79 -14.87 18.58
N PRO A 195 4.50 -14.75 18.97
CA PRO A 195 3.55 -13.96 18.21
C PRO A 195 3.86 -12.47 18.32
N TRP A 196 3.88 -11.75 17.20
CA TRP A 196 4.05 -10.30 17.16
C TRP A 196 3.02 -9.61 16.26
N PHE A 197 2.21 -8.71 16.82
CA PHE A 197 1.16 -8.00 16.10
C PHE A 197 1.48 -6.51 15.96
N PHE A 198 1.59 -6.01 14.72
CA PHE A 198 1.66 -4.59 14.43
C PHE A 198 0.31 -4.01 14.01
N SER A 199 -0.09 -2.87 14.59
CA SER A 199 -1.24 -2.09 14.12
C SER A 199 -0.85 -0.62 13.94
N HIS A 200 -1.10 -0.07 12.74
CA HIS A 200 -0.79 1.32 12.45
C HIS A 200 -1.61 2.30 13.31
N SER A 201 -2.90 2.05 13.49
CA SER A 201 -3.77 2.88 14.34
C SER A 201 -3.76 2.46 15.82
N GLY A 202 -3.12 1.33 16.15
CA GLY A 202 -3.15 0.75 17.50
C GLY A 202 -4.32 -0.22 17.73
N PHE A 203 -4.59 -0.52 19.00
CA PHE A 203 -5.48 -1.58 19.45
C PHE A 203 -6.56 -1.04 20.38
N THR A 204 -7.67 -1.76 20.51
CA THR A 204 -8.65 -1.44 21.55
C THR A 204 -8.08 -1.84 22.93
N PRO A 205 -8.49 -1.19 24.04
CA PRO A 205 -8.03 -1.57 25.38
C PRO A 205 -8.29 -3.04 25.73
N ASP A 206 -9.39 -3.61 25.24
CA ASP A 206 -9.72 -5.03 25.43
C ASP A 206 -8.74 -5.94 24.68
N ALA A 207 -8.33 -5.53 23.48
CA ALA A 207 -7.33 -6.24 22.67
C ALA A 207 -5.93 -6.17 23.30
N GLU A 208 -5.53 -5.02 23.86
CA GLU A 208 -4.25 -4.87 24.57
C GLU A 208 -4.18 -5.81 25.79
N ARG A 209 -5.25 -5.86 26.59
CA ARG A 209 -5.34 -6.79 27.73
C ARG A 209 -5.29 -8.24 27.26
N PHE A 210 -6.06 -8.58 26.22
CA PHE A 210 -6.08 -9.92 25.65
C PHE A 210 -4.69 -10.35 25.13
N MET A 211 -3.96 -9.49 24.41
CA MET A 211 -2.61 -9.78 23.95
C MET A 211 -1.64 -9.97 25.11
N THR A 212 -1.75 -9.14 26.15
CA THR A 212 -0.93 -9.27 27.36
C THR A 212 -1.16 -10.63 28.04
N ASP A 213 -2.43 -11.02 28.24
CA ASP A 213 -2.82 -12.28 28.86
C ASP A 213 -2.36 -13.51 28.04
N LYS A 214 -2.32 -13.38 26.72
CA LYS A 214 -1.89 -14.44 25.79
C LYS A 214 -0.39 -14.42 25.47
N GLY A 215 0.37 -13.46 26.01
CA GLY A 215 1.79 -13.32 25.71
C GLY A 215 2.09 -12.93 24.25
N VAL A 216 1.14 -12.27 23.58
CA VAL A 216 1.33 -11.70 22.24
C VAL A 216 2.08 -10.39 22.36
N LEU A 217 3.22 -10.31 21.70
CA LEU A 217 3.95 -9.05 21.53
C LEU A 217 3.15 -8.15 20.60
N TRP A 218 3.15 -6.85 20.83
CA TRP A 218 2.47 -5.93 19.93
C TRP A 218 3.19 -4.61 19.82
N SER A 219 2.94 -3.90 18.73
CA SER A 219 3.56 -2.60 18.45
C SER A 219 2.56 -1.68 17.75
N THR A 220 2.50 -0.42 18.17
CA THR A 220 1.83 0.65 17.42
C THR A 220 2.75 1.24 16.36
N ARG A 221 2.26 2.23 15.62
CA ARG A 221 3.07 3.03 14.70
C ARG A 221 4.29 3.65 15.39
N GLU A 222 4.10 4.24 16.56
CA GLU A 222 5.16 4.88 17.33
C GLU A 222 6.21 3.88 17.80
N ASP A 223 5.78 2.69 18.23
CA ASP A 223 6.70 1.61 18.62
C ASP A 223 7.54 1.14 17.42
N LEU A 224 6.91 0.95 16.26
CA LEU A 224 7.60 0.50 15.07
C LEU A 224 8.61 1.55 14.58
N ASP A 225 8.25 2.84 14.58
CA ASP A 225 9.17 3.92 14.24
C ASP A 225 10.37 3.98 15.20
N ALA A 226 10.14 3.76 16.50
CA ALA A 226 11.22 3.71 17.48
C ALA A 226 12.13 2.48 17.31
N LEU A 227 11.58 1.33 16.92
CA LEU A 227 12.36 0.15 16.54
C LEU A 227 13.19 0.39 15.28
N LEU A 228 12.64 1.12 14.30
CA LEU A 228 13.36 1.51 13.08
C LEU A 228 14.52 2.46 13.39
N ASP A 229 14.29 3.46 14.23
CA ASP A 229 15.36 4.36 14.69
C ASP A 229 16.47 3.59 15.41
N HIS A 230 16.11 2.64 16.29
CA HIS A 230 17.06 1.82 17.03
C HIS A 230 17.90 0.91 16.12
N THR A 231 17.37 0.55 14.96
CA THR A 231 18.04 -0.29 13.97
C THR A 231 18.75 0.51 12.88
N GLY A 232 18.70 1.84 12.91
CA GLY A 232 19.30 2.72 11.91
C GLY A 232 18.55 2.71 10.57
N LEU A 233 17.28 2.32 10.58
CA LEU A 233 16.41 2.26 9.41
C LEU A 233 15.55 3.52 9.30
N ARG A 234 15.07 3.80 8.09
CA ARG A 234 14.13 4.89 7.86
C ARG A 234 12.79 4.57 8.53
N ARG A 235 12.19 5.54 9.21
CA ARG A 235 10.82 5.44 9.72
C ARG A 235 9.83 5.12 8.62
N LEU A 236 8.66 4.65 9.03
CA LEU A 236 7.54 4.48 8.16
C LEU A 236 7.13 5.85 7.54
N PRO A 237 6.57 5.88 6.33
CA PRO A 237 6.18 7.12 5.68
C PRO A 237 4.93 7.74 6.33
N ASP A 238 4.93 9.05 6.50
CA ASP A 238 3.81 9.80 7.11
C ASP A 238 2.64 9.96 6.13
N ASN A 239 2.96 10.11 4.83
CA ASN A 239 2.00 10.37 3.75
C ASN A 239 2.09 9.27 2.68
N ILE A 240 1.30 8.21 2.86
CA ILE A 240 0.91 7.27 1.77
C ILE A 240 -0.60 7.23 1.64
#